data_AF-A0A846CDF3-F1
#
_entry.id   AF-A0A846CDF3-F1
#
_cell.length_a   1.000
_cell.length_b   1.000
_cell.length_c   1.000
_cell.angle_alpha   90.00
_cell.angle_beta   90.00
_cell.angle_gamma   90.00
#
_symmetry.space_group_name_H-M   'P 1'
#
loop_
_entity.id
_entity.type
_entity.pdbx_description
1 polymer ?
#
loop_
_entity_poly.entity_id
_entity_poly.type
_entity_poly.pdbx_seq_one_letter_code
_entity_poly.pdbx_strand_id
1 'polypeptide(L)'
;MSTKMLPELKVVYEETVKPQFERENQRPPKDRYEIRRGMQQQQYYKWLSSFKRTIQEMMWESVATTVERQLPELIKQAKDRGLHIME
;
A
#
# COMPACT_ATOMS: atom_id res chain seq x y z
N MET A 1 -3.52 -16.37 -4.73
CA MET A 1 -3.63 -15.12 -3.93
C MET A 1 -2.45 -14.90 -2.96
N SER A 2 -1.71 -15.93 -2.55
CA SER A 2 -0.52 -15.80 -1.66
C SER A 2 0.62 -14.94 -2.25
N THR A 3 0.77 -14.88 -3.57
CA THR A 3 1.89 -14.19 -4.27
C THR A 3 1.91 -12.66 -4.15
N LYS A 4 0.85 -12.02 -3.66
CA LYS A 4 0.78 -10.54 -3.53
C LYS A 4 0.90 -10.04 -2.08
N MET A 5 1.12 -10.93 -1.11
CA MET A 5 1.39 -10.51 0.27
C MET A 5 2.86 -10.23 0.46
N LEU A 6 3.16 -9.24 1.31
CA LEU A 6 4.51 -9.01 1.78
C LEU A 6 5.01 -10.26 2.53
N PRO A 7 6.29 -10.64 2.39
CA PRO A 7 6.84 -11.85 3.00
C PRO A 7 6.53 -11.94 4.50
N GLU A 8 6.61 -10.83 5.22
CA GLU A 8 6.41 -10.77 6.67
C GLU A 8 4.95 -10.99 7.07
N LEU A 9 4.00 -10.48 6.25
CA LEU A 9 2.58 -10.70 6.47
C LEU A 9 2.14 -12.10 6.06
N LYS A 10 2.86 -12.71 5.10
CA LYS A 10 2.60 -14.08 4.66
C LYS A 10 2.86 -15.08 5.78
N VAL A 11 3.93 -14.92 6.56
CA VAL A 11 4.23 -15.76 7.73
C VAL A 11 3.09 -15.73 8.74
N VAL A 12 2.66 -14.53 9.15
CA VAL A 12 1.52 -14.36 10.09
C VAL A 12 0.23 -14.98 9.54
N TYR A 13 0.00 -14.87 8.24
CA TYR A 13 -1.15 -15.50 7.60
C TYR A 13 -1.08 -17.03 7.65
N GLU A 14 0.04 -17.61 7.26
CA GLU A 14 0.22 -19.06 7.14
C GLU A 14 0.26 -19.77 8.50
N GLU A 15 0.90 -19.16 9.50
CA GLU A 15 1.11 -19.78 10.81
C GLU A 15 -0.05 -19.53 11.79
N THR A 16 -0.74 -18.40 11.69
CA THR A 16 -1.73 -17.98 12.69
C THR A 16 -3.13 -17.85 12.10
N VAL A 17 -3.31 -16.96 11.11
CA VAL A 17 -4.65 -16.57 10.66
C VAL A 17 -5.35 -17.69 9.87
N LYS A 18 -4.64 -18.37 8.97
CA LYS A 18 -5.20 -19.46 8.17
C LYS A 18 -5.62 -20.65 9.05
N PRO A 19 -4.77 -21.17 9.97
CA PRO A 19 -5.18 -22.25 10.87
C PRO A 19 -6.36 -21.87 11.77
N GLN A 20 -6.38 -20.64 12.30
CA GLN A 20 -7.51 -20.17 13.11
C GLN A 20 -8.81 -20.13 12.29
N PHE A 21 -8.76 -19.56 11.09
CA PHE A 21 -9.93 -19.48 10.21
C PHE A 21 -10.46 -20.87 9.84
N GLU A 22 -9.57 -21.81 9.52
CA GLU A 22 -9.92 -23.20 9.16
C GLU A 22 -10.55 -23.95 10.33
N ARG A 23 -10.09 -23.74 11.57
CA ARG A 23 -10.72 -24.32 12.77
C ARG A 23 -12.14 -23.79 12.99
N GLU A 24 -12.35 -22.49 12.79
CA GLU A 24 -13.63 -21.84 13.02
C GLU A 24 -14.66 -22.12 11.92
N ASN A 25 -14.22 -22.21 10.66
CA ASN A 25 -15.10 -22.29 9.49
C ASN A 25 -15.08 -23.65 8.79
N GLN A 26 -14.22 -24.57 9.22
CA GLN A 26 -14.02 -25.91 8.64
C GLN A 26 -13.67 -25.89 7.14
N ARG A 27 -13.13 -24.77 6.66
CA ARG A 27 -12.70 -24.56 5.29
C ARG A 27 -11.61 -23.48 5.21
N PRO A 28 -10.80 -23.46 4.14
CA PRO A 28 -9.88 -22.35 3.90
C PRO A 28 -10.61 -21.04 3.56
N PRO A 29 -9.94 -19.87 3.74
CA PRO A 29 -10.44 -18.59 3.27
C PRO A 29 -10.63 -18.60 1.75
N LYS A 30 -11.78 -18.12 1.27
CA LYS A 30 -12.13 -18.13 -0.16
C LYS A 30 -11.68 -16.86 -0.89
N ASP A 31 -11.60 -15.75 -0.17
CA ASP A 31 -11.35 -14.44 -0.74
C ASP A 31 -10.45 -13.58 0.16
N ARG A 32 -9.97 -12.46 -0.41
CA ARG A 32 -9.10 -11.51 0.28
C ARG A 32 -9.78 -10.81 1.47
N TYR A 33 -11.11 -10.72 1.50
CA TYR A 33 -11.84 -10.03 2.55
C TYR A 33 -11.89 -10.89 3.82
N GLU A 34 -12.08 -12.20 3.67
CA GLU A 34 -11.95 -13.18 4.76
C GLU A 34 -10.55 -13.16 5.37
N ILE A 35 -9.52 -13.19 4.52
CA ILE A 35 -8.13 -13.06 4.96
C ILE A 35 -7.91 -11.73 5.70
N ARG A 36 -8.38 -10.61 5.11
CA ARG A 36 -8.22 -9.28 5.70
C ARG A 36 -8.87 -9.19 7.08
N ARG A 37 -10.07 -9.77 7.29
CA ARG A 37 -10.74 -9.76 8.60
C ARG A 37 -9.90 -10.44 9.68
N GLY A 38 -9.32 -11.61 9.37
CA GLY A 38 -8.44 -12.31 10.30
C GLY A 38 -7.13 -11.56 10.55
N MET A 39 -6.49 -11.04 9.49
CA MET A 39 -5.27 -10.25 9.59
C MET A 39 -5.47 -8.96 10.37
N GLN A 40 -6.64 -8.30 10.26
CA GLN A 40 -6.98 -7.09 11.01
C GLN A 40 -7.01 -7.29 12.52
N GLN A 41 -7.12 -8.52 13.02
CA GLN A 41 -7.03 -8.80 14.45
C GLN A 41 -5.58 -8.92 14.93
N GLN A 42 -4.63 -9.18 14.02
CA GLN A 42 -3.22 -9.38 14.35
C GLN A 42 -2.52 -8.06 14.65
N GLN A 43 -1.89 -7.96 15.83
CA GLN A 43 -1.21 -6.73 16.26
C GLN A 43 -0.08 -6.33 15.31
N TYR A 44 0.68 -7.30 14.81
CA TYR A 44 1.76 -7.07 13.83
C TYR A 44 1.23 -6.42 12.54
N TYR A 45 0.10 -6.92 12.02
CA TYR A 45 -0.54 -6.37 10.83
C TYR A 45 -1.03 -4.93 11.06
N LYS A 46 -1.63 -4.64 12.23
CA LYS A 46 -2.06 -3.28 12.59
C LYS A 46 -0.85 -2.33 12.65
N TRP A 47 0.20 -2.71 13.35
CA TRP A 47 1.41 -1.90 13.49
C TRP A 47 2.06 -1.61 12.13
N LEU A 48 2.28 -2.64 11.32
CA LEU A 48 2.90 -2.48 10.00
C LEU A 48 2.03 -1.61 9.07
N SER A 49 0.70 -1.75 9.14
CA SER A 49 -0.23 -0.93 8.35
C SER A 49 -0.15 0.55 8.75
N SER A 50 -0.15 0.85 10.06
CA SER A 50 0.00 2.20 10.57
C SER A 50 1.36 2.80 10.20
N PHE A 51 2.44 2.03 10.37
CA PHE A 51 3.79 2.49 10.04
C PHE A 51 3.94 2.82 8.55
N LYS A 52 3.43 1.96 7.67
CA LYS A 52 3.40 2.22 6.21
C LYS A 52 2.59 3.46 5.85
N ARG A 53 1.51 3.75 6.58
CA ARG A 53 0.71 4.97 6.38
C ARG A 53 1.52 6.21 6.77
N THR A 54 2.17 6.18 7.93
CA THR A 54 3.03 7.28 8.40
C THR A 54 4.18 7.55 7.44
N ILE A 55 4.86 6.52 6.93
CA ILE A 55 5.92 6.70 5.93
C ILE A 55 5.40 7.38 4.66
N GLN A 56 4.21 7.00 4.19
CA GLN A 56 3.61 7.65 3.01
C GLN A 56 3.31 9.12 3.28
N GLU A 57 2.75 9.44 4.45
CA GLU A 57 2.50 10.84 4.83
C GLU A 57 3.80 11.65 4.90
N MET A 58 4.85 11.11 5.52
CA MET A 58 6.17 11.74 5.56
C MET A 58 6.77 11.94 4.16
N MET A 59 6.62 10.95 3.28
CA MET A 59 7.10 11.04 1.90
C MET A 59 6.41 12.21 1.17
N TRP A 60 5.09 12.31 1.27
CA TRP A 60 4.32 13.38 0.65
C TRP A 60 4.70 14.76 1.22
N GLU A 61 4.74 14.88 2.54
CA GLU A 61 5.15 16.11 3.23
C GLU A 61 6.57 16.56 2.83
N SER A 62 7.50 15.63 2.67
CA SER A 62 8.90 15.97 2.34
C SER A 62 9.07 16.58 0.94
N VAL A 63 8.17 16.29 -0.01
CA VAL A 63 8.32 16.69 -1.42
C VAL A 63 7.29 17.73 -1.87
N ALA A 64 6.13 17.81 -1.20
CA ALA A 64 5.00 18.63 -1.63
C ALA A 64 5.40 20.09 -1.89
N THR A 65 6.01 20.76 -0.91
CA THR A 65 6.41 22.17 -1.02
C THR A 65 7.39 22.43 -2.17
N THR A 66 8.32 21.50 -2.40
CA THR A 66 9.31 21.66 -3.48
C THR A 66 8.64 21.53 -4.85
N VAL A 67 7.75 20.55 -5.00
CA VAL A 67 6.97 20.34 -6.24
C VAL A 67 6.07 21.54 -6.51
N GLU A 68 5.33 22.01 -5.50
CA GLU A 68 4.44 23.17 -5.63
C GLU A 68 5.18 24.44 -6.06
N ARG A 69 6.37 24.68 -5.49
CA ARG A 69 7.22 25.81 -5.87
C ARG A 69 7.71 25.74 -7.32
N GLN A 70 8.03 24.54 -7.81
CA GLN A 70 8.54 24.34 -9.17
C GLN A 70 7.43 24.18 -10.22
N LEU A 71 6.19 23.92 -9.80
CA LEU A 71 5.07 23.61 -10.67
C LEU A 71 4.82 24.65 -11.78
N PRO A 72 4.86 25.98 -11.53
CA PRO A 72 4.64 26.97 -12.59
C PRO A 72 5.67 26.90 -13.72
N GLU A 73 6.96 26.74 -13.36
CA GLU A 73 8.05 26.64 -14.34
C GLU A 73 7.95 25.35 -15.15
N LEU A 74 7.63 24.23 -14.48
CA LEU A 74 7.41 22.94 -15.14
C LEU A 74 6.25 23.00 -16.14
N ILE A 75 5.14 23.65 -15.79
CA ILE A 75 4.01 23.85 -16.71
C ILE A 75 4.42 24.69 -17.91
N LYS A 76 5.19 25.77 -17.71
CA LYS A 76 5.70 26.59 -18.82
C LYS A 76 6.57 25.78 -19.77
N GLN A 77 7.57 25.07 -19.24
CA GLN A 77 8.47 24.24 -20.04
C GLN A 77 7.74 23.13 -20.80
N ALA A 78 6.73 22.51 -20.18
CA ALA A 78 5.93 21.48 -20.84
C ALA A 78 5.14 22.03 -22.04
N LYS A 79 4.57 23.24 -21.92
CA LYS A 79 3.88 23.93 -23.03
C LYS A 79 4.86 24.31 -24.14
N ASP A 80 5.99 24.90 -23.78
CA ASP A 80 7.01 25.33 -24.73
C ASP A 80 7.57 24.14 -25.54
N ARG A 81 7.81 22.99 -24.89
CA ARG A 81 8.20 21.75 -25.58
C ARG A 81 7.08 21.15 -26.42
N GLY A 82 5.83 21.20 -25.97
CA GLY A 82 4.69 20.70 -26.74
C GLY A 82 4.43 21.50 -28.02
N LEU A 83 4.69 22.80 -27.99
CA LEU A 83 4.65 23.67 -29.17
C LEU A 83 5.79 23.32 -30.15
N HIS A 84 6.99 23.01 -29.63
CA HIS A 84 8.17 22.67 -30.44
C HIS A 84 8.11 21.31 -31.14
N ILE A 85 7.19 20.43 -30.76
CA ILE A 85 6.96 19.10 -31.38
C ILE A 85 5.88 19.19 -32.49
N MET A 86 5.16 20.31 -32.59
CA MET A 86 4.10 20.54 -33.58
C MET A 86 4.53 21.46 -34.75
N GLU A 87 5.78 21.96 -34.74
CA GLU A 87 6.48 22.55 -35.90
C GLU A 87 7.39 21.50 -36.57
#